data_AF-A0A383C570-F1
#
_entry.id   AF-A0A383C570-F1
#
_cell.length_a   1.000
_cell.length_b   1.000
_cell.length_c   1.000
_cell.angle_alpha   90.00
_cell.angle_beta   90.00
_cell.angle_gamma   90.00
#
_symmetry.space_group_name_H-M   'P 1'
#
loop_
_entity.id
_entity.type
_entity.pdbx_description
1 polymer ?
#
loop_
_entity_poly.entity_id
_entity_poly.type
_entity_poly.pdbx_seq_one_letter_code
_entity_poly.pdbx_strand_id
1 'polypeptide(L)' 'MIPSTETVTRAKPGRPVDPGVRNAILDAALQLLAEEGYTRMSMDAVAKKAGVT' A
#
# COMPACT_ATOMS: atom_id res chain seq x y z
N MET A 1 -9.79 -16.11 32.71
CA MET A 1 -9.82 -15.28 31.49
C MET A 1 -8.65 -15.74 30.64
N ILE A 2 -8.91 -16.49 29.57
CA ILE A 2 -7.88 -17.18 28.78
C ILE A 2 -7.20 -16.19 27.81
N PRO A 3 -5.86 -16.17 27.70
CA PRO A 3 -5.18 -15.48 26.61
C PRO A 3 -5.35 -16.31 25.33
N SER A 4 -5.99 -15.73 24.31
CA SER A 4 -6.03 -16.33 22.98
C SER A 4 -4.65 -16.19 22.34
N THR A 5 -3.91 -17.29 22.26
CA THR A 5 -2.66 -17.38 21.52
C THR A 5 -3.00 -17.36 20.02
N GLU A 6 -3.00 -16.18 19.41
CA GLU A 6 -3.05 -16.07 17.96
C GLU A 6 -1.72 -16.58 17.40
N THR A 7 -1.76 -17.70 16.69
CA THR A 7 -0.60 -18.29 16.06
C THR A 7 -0.15 -17.41 14.89
N VAL A 8 0.90 -16.62 15.11
CA VAL A 8 1.56 -15.85 14.02
C VAL A 8 2.19 -16.85 13.05
N THR A 9 1.44 -17.22 12.02
CA THR A 9 1.96 -18.03 10.92
C THR A 9 3.00 -17.18 10.20
N ARG A 10 4.27 -17.55 10.33
CA ARG A 10 5.37 -16.89 9.62
C ARG A 10 5.22 -17.16 8.13
N ALA A 11 4.62 -16.22 7.40
CA ALA A 11 4.46 -16.31 5.96
C ALA A 11 5.83 -16.54 5.30
N LYS A 12 5.91 -17.52 4.40
CA LYS A 12 7.06 -17.67 3.50
C LYS A 12 7.24 -16.33 2.77
N PRO A 13 8.47 -15.81 2.60
CA PRO A 13 8.67 -14.57 1.86
C PRO A 13 7.99 -14.72 0.50
N GLY A 14 7.05 -13.82 0.21
CA GLY A 14 6.42 -13.75 -1.11
C GLY A 14 7.43 -13.39 -2.19
N ARG A 15 6.95 -13.09 -3.40
CA ARG A 15 7.79 -12.46 -4.43
C ARG A 15 8.51 -11.25 -3.79
N PRO A 16 9.83 -11.08 -3.99
CA PRO A 16 10.53 -9.90 -3.51
C PRO A 16 9.77 -8.63 -3.91
N VAL A 17 9.44 -7.80 -2.93
CA VAL A 17 8.77 -6.52 -3.17
C VAL A 17 9.74 -5.66 -3.97
N ASP A 18 9.33 -5.22 -5.16
CA ASP A 18 10.11 -4.32 -5.97
C ASP A 18 10.16 -2.94 -5.28
N PRO A 19 11.34 -2.45 -4.88
CA PRO A 19 11.46 -1.14 -4.23
C PRO A 19 11.04 0.02 -5.15
N GLY A 20 11.13 -0.13 -6.47
CA GLY A 20 10.65 0.85 -7.45
C GLY A 20 9.13 1.01 -7.41
N VAL A 21 8.40 -0.10 -7.24
CA VAL A 21 6.94 -0.08 -7.08
C VAL A 21 6.53 0.69 -5.83
N ARG A 22 7.25 0.49 -4.72
CA ARG A 22 6.97 1.22 -3.47
C ARG A 22 7.13 2.74 -3.65
N ASN A 23 8.18 3.16 -4.34
CA ASN A 23 8.43 4.58 -4.58
C ASN A 23 7.36 5.17 -5.51
N ALA A 24 7.00 4.47 -6.59
CA ALA A 24 5.94 4.89 -7.50
C ALA A 24 4.58 5.10 -6.79
N ILE A 25 4.23 4.20 -5.86
CA ILE A 25 3.01 4.33 -5.04
C ILE A 25 3.06 5.58 -4.16
N LEU A 26 4.18 5.85 -3.50
CA LEU A 26 4.33 7.02 -2.62
C LEU A 26 4.29 8.33 -3.42
N ASP A 27 4.97 8.38 -4.57
CA ASP A 27 4.97 9.56 -5.44
C ASP A 27 3.56 9.86 -5.98
N ALA A 28 2.84 8.83 -6.42
CA ALA A 28 1.46 8.94 -6.87
C ALA A 28 0.54 9.45 -5.76
N ALA A 29 0.67 8.92 -4.54
CA ALA A 29 -0.13 9.34 -3.39
C ALA A 29 0.15 10.80 -3.01
N LEU A 30 1.42 11.23 -3.00
CA LEU A 30 1.78 12.62 -2.71
C LEU A 30 1.20 13.59 -3.74
N GLN A 31 1.23 13.23 -5.03
CA GLN A 31 0.63 14.06 -6.08
C GLN A 31 -0.89 14.15 -5.93
N LEU A 32 -1.59 13.03 -5.72
CA LEU A 32 -3.05 13.04 -5.53
C LEU A 32 -3.46 13.78 -4.27
N LEU A 33 -2.69 13.65 -3.18
CA LEU A 33 -2.92 14.40 -1.96
C LEU A 33 -2.79 15.90 -2.18
N ALA A 34 -1.80 16.34 -2.99
CA ALA A 34 -1.61 17.75 -3.31
C ALA A 34 -2.67 18.30 -4.28
N GLU A 35 -3.12 17.50 -5.24
CA GLU A 35 -4.07 17.90 -6.28
C GLU A 35 -5.53 17.89 -5.78
N GLU A 36 -5.91 16.86 -5.02
CA GLU A 36 -7.32 16.58 -4.68
C GLU A 36 -7.61 16.64 -3.18
N GLY A 37 -6.58 16.55 -2.35
CA GLY A 37 -6.70 16.42 -0.91
C GLY A 37 -7.07 15.00 -0.46
N TYR A 38 -6.83 14.72 0.82
CA TYR A 38 -6.95 13.36 1.37
C TYR A 38 -8.35 12.76 1.22
N THR A 39 -9.40 13.56 1.43
CA THR A 39 -10.80 13.11 1.39
C THR A 39 -11.25 12.63 0.01
N ARG A 40 -10.69 13.20 -1.07
CA ARG A 40 -11.08 12.87 -2.45
C ARG A 40 -10.20 11.77 -3.06
N MET A 41 -9.02 11.55 -2.49
CA MET A 41 -8.11 10.49 -2.90
C MET A 41 -8.68 9.10 -2.58
N SER A 42 -8.45 8.14 -3.48
CA SER A 42 -8.79 6.72 -3.29
C SER A 42 -7.58 5.82 -3.59
N MET A 43 -7.58 4.60 -3.04
CA MET A 43 -6.50 3.63 -3.30
C MET A 43 -6.46 3.17 -4.76
N ASP A 44 -7.62 3.09 -5.42
CA ASP A 44 -7.70 2.79 -6.86
C ASP A 44 -7.03 3.90 -7.69
N ALA A 45 -7.29 5.16 -7.37
CA ALA A 45 -6.65 6.29 -8.05
C ALA A 45 -5.12 6.29 -7.84
N VAL A 46 -4.65 5.97 -6.63
CA VAL A 46 -3.21 5.82 -6.33
C VAL A 46 -2.61 4.69 -7.15
N ALA A 47 -3.24 3.51 -7.17
CA ALA A 47 -2.76 2.35 -7.92
C ALA A 47 -2.66 2.65 -9.42
N LYS A 48 -3.73 3.22 -9.98
CA LYS A 48 -3.80 3.65 -11.38
C LYS A 48 -2.71 4.67 -11.73
N LYS A 49 -2.48 5.67 -10.87
CA LYS A 49 -1.45 6.70 -11.10
C LYS A 49 -0.03 6.15 -10.92
N ALA A 50 0.16 5.18 -10.03
CA ALA A 50 1.43 4.48 -9.82
C ALA A 50 1.71 3.37 -10.87
N GLY A 51 0.74 3.05 -11.75
CA GLY A 51 0.88 2.00 -12.76
C GLY A 51 0.88 0.59 -12.19
N VAL A 52 0.21 0.38 -11.05
CA VAL A 52 0.11 -0.91 -10.35
C VAL A 52 -1.35 -1.38 -10.33
N THR A 53 -1.56 -2.70 -10.26
CA THR A 53 -2.87 -3.37 -10.22
C THR A 53 -3.01 -4.25 -9.00
#